data_AF-A0A7V9I3G0-F1
#
_entry.id   AF-A0A7V9I3G0-F1
#
_cell.length_a   1.000
_cell.length_b   1.000
_cell.length_c   1.000
_cell.angle_alpha   90.00
_cell.angle_beta   90.00
_cell.angle_gamma   90.00
#
_symmetry.space_group_name_H-M   'P 1'
#
loop_
_entity.id
_entity.type
_entity.pdbx_description
1 polymer ?
#
loop_
_entity_poly.entity_id
_entity_poly.type
_entity_poly.pdbx_seq_one_letter_code
_entity_poly.pdbx_strand_id
1 'polypeptide(L)'
;MRAGLLASPRPIPGRLLPASAGALVVAASLPVFLIAGWRVSGWALGAVLWAASQLLGVLLARLGGAGSALAASGVHGFGMMFRAIAVMVVVIALAASDPRLALAAALVYGLAYTAELVFALASYFGAPAR
;
A
#
# COMPACT_ATOMS: atom_id res chain seq x y z
N MET A 1 18.68 0.23 26.43
CA MET A 1 17.93 -0.16 25.22
C MET A 1 18.82 -1.06 24.37
N ARG A 2 18.38 -2.28 24.02
CA ARG A 2 19.17 -3.23 23.21
C ARG A 2 19.21 -2.74 21.76
N ALA A 3 20.25 -1.98 21.40
CA ALA A 3 20.45 -1.46 20.04
C ALA A 3 20.54 -2.56 18.95
N GLY A 4 20.82 -3.82 19.33
CA GLY A 4 20.94 -4.94 18.39
C GLY A 4 19.63 -5.42 17.75
N LEU A 5 18.46 -5.21 18.38
CA LEU A 5 17.18 -5.74 17.86
C LEU A 5 16.74 -5.10 16.54
N LEU A 6 17.09 -3.82 16.33
CA LEU A 6 16.75 -3.05 15.12
C LEU A 6 17.86 -3.07 14.07
N ALA A 7 19.09 -3.48 14.44
CA ALA A 7 20.26 -3.40 13.58
C ALA A 7 20.68 -4.74 12.94
N SER A 8 20.17 -5.88 13.42
CA SER A 8 20.46 -7.19 12.80
C SER A 8 19.79 -7.30 11.43
N PRO A 9 20.56 -7.55 10.35
CA PRO A 9 20.01 -7.79 9.02
C PRO A 9 19.07 -8.99 9.03
N ARG A 10 17.83 -8.81 8.54
CA ARG A 10 16.84 -9.88 8.45
C ARG A 10 16.51 -10.20 6.99
N PRO A 11 16.09 -11.45 6.70
CA PRO A 11 15.61 -11.81 5.38
C PRO A 11 14.47 -10.88 4.95
N ILE A 12 14.51 -10.41 3.70
CA ILE A 12 13.46 -9.58 3.15
C ILE A 12 12.20 -10.44 2.98
N PRO A 13 11.06 -10.08 3.61
CA PRO A 13 9.83 -10.85 3.52
C PRO A 13 9.23 -10.80 2.10
N GLY A 14 8.49 -11.86 1.75
CA GLY A 14 7.75 -11.93 0.49
C GLY A 14 6.61 -10.90 0.43
N ARG A 15 6.30 -10.41 -0.78
CA ARG A 15 5.30 -9.34 -1.01
C ARG A 15 3.85 -9.81 -1.02
N LEU A 16 3.61 -11.11 -1.17
CA LEU A 16 2.27 -11.67 -1.36
C LEU A 16 1.40 -11.57 -0.09
N LEU A 17 1.99 -11.82 1.08
CA LEU A 17 1.30 -11.74 2.36
C LEU A 17 0.74 -10.33 2.63
N PRO A 18 1.55 -9.27 2.59
CA PRO A 18 1.05 -7.89 2.70
C PRO A 18 -0.04 -7.57 1.67
N ALA A 19 0.20 -7.86 0.38
CA ALA A 19 -0.75 -7.54 -0.69
C ALA A 19 -2.10 -8.25 -0.50
N SER A 20 -2.10 -9.49 0.00
CA SER A 20 -3.33 -10.22 0.30
C SER A 20 -4.13 -9.59 1.45
N ALA A 21 -3.44 -9.04 2.46
CA ALA A 21 -4.11 -8.31 3.54
C ALA A 21 -4.80 -7.04 3.01
N GLY A 22 -4.12 -6.29 2.13
CA GLY A 22 -4.73 -5.13 1.45
C GLY A 22 -5.95 -5.54 0.60
N ALA A 23 -5.84 -6.61 -0.18
CA ALA A 23 -6.93 -7.13 -1.00
C ALA A 23 -8.15 -7.55 -0.15
N LEU A 24 -7.91 -8.21 0.99
CA LEU A 24 -8.97 -8.59 1.93
C LEU A 24 -9.68 -7.36 2.49
N VAL A 25 -8.95 -6.29 2.84
CA VAL A 25 -9.56 -5.04 3.31
C VAL A 25 -10.40 -4.39 2.22
N VAL A 26 -9.90 -4.31 0.99
CA VAL A 26 -10.68 -3.79 -0.15
C VAL A 26 -11.95 -4.61 -0.35
N ALA A 27 -11.85 -5.93 -0.39
CA ALA A 27 -13.00 -6.82 -0.56
C ALA A 27 -14.01 -6.70 0.61
N ALA A 28 -13.53 -6.70 1.85
CA ALA A 28 -14.37 -6.60 3.04
C ALA A 28 -15.01 -5.22 3.22
N SER A 29 -14.43 -4.17 2.64
CA SER A 29 -15.05 -2.84 2.66
C SER A 29 -16.27 -2.74 1.73
N LEU A 30 -16.38 -3.56 0.69
CA LEU A 30 -17.54 -3.57 -0.21
C LEU A 30 -18.87 -3.85 0.52
N PRO A 31 -19.04 -4.94 1.30
CA PRO A 31 -20.28 -5.19 2.03
C PRO A 31 -20.58 -4.08 3.04
N VAL A 32 -19.57 -3.47 3.67
CA VAL A 32 -19.77 -2.33 4.57
C VAL A 32 -20.37 -1.15 3.82
N PHE A 33 -19.87 -0.83 2.63
CA PHE A 33 -20.40 0.25 1.79
C PHE A 33 -21.85 -0.01 1.37
N LEU A 34 -22.18 -1.27 1.03
CA LEU A 34 -23.53 -1.66 0.65
C LEU A 34 -24.50 -1.54 1.84
N ILE A 35 -24.11 -2.03 3.01
CA ILE A 35 -24.94 -2.00 4.23
C ILE A 35 -25.12 -0.56 4.73
N ALA A 36 -24.07 0.26 4.69
CA ALA A 36 -24.11 1.65 5.13
C ALA A 36 -24.80 2.60 4.14
N GLY A 37 -25.22 2.12 2.97
CA GLY A 37 -25.79 2.96 1.90
C GLY A 37 -24.79 3.96 1.32
N TRP A 38 -23.49 3.68 1.42
CA TRP A 38 -22.45 4.55 0.88
C TRP A 38 -22.32 4.37 -0.63
N ARG A 39 -21.78 5.39 -1.29
CA ARG A 39 -21.60 5.35 -2.75
C ARG A 39 -20.55 4.32 -3.12
N VAL A 40 -20.98 3.24 -3.76
CA VAL A 40 -20.13 2.15 -4.27
C VAL A 40 -19.07 2.66 -5.24
N SER A 41 -19.32 3.77 -5.94
CA SER A 41 -18.32 4.45 -6.77
C SER A 41 -17.08 4.91 -5.99
N GLY A 42 -17.24 5.32 -4.72
CA GLY A 42 -16.12 5.71 -3.87
C GLY A 42 -15.26 4.51 -3.49
N TRP A 43 -15.90 3.38 -3.17
CA TRP A 43 -15.22 2.12 -2.97
C TRP A 43 -14.46 1.68 -4.24
N ALA A 44 -15.11 1.75 -5.40
CA ALA A 44 -14.50 1.35 -6.66
C ALA A 44 -13.26 2.20 -6.99
N LEU A 45 -13.32 3.51 -6.78
CA LEU A 45 -12.16 4.39 -6.94
C LEU A 45 -11.03 4.05 -5.96
N GLY A 46 -11.36 3.78 -4.69
CA GLY A 46 -10.37 3.32 -3.70
C GLY A 46 -9.70 1.99 -4.12
N ALA A 47 -10.49 1.05 -4.64
CA ALA A 47 -10.00 -0.23 -5.14
C ALA A 47 -9.09 -0.06 -6.39
N VAL A 48 -9.46 0.83 -7.31
CA VAL A 48 -8.65 1.15 -8.49
C VAL A 48 -7.33 1.81 -8.08
N LEU A 49 -7.37 2.78 -7.16
CA LEU A 49 -6.16 3.43 -6.63
C LEU A 49 -5.25 2.40 -5.96
N TRP A 50 -5.81 1.50 -5.15
CA TRP A 50 -5.07 0.41 -4.54
C TRP A 50 -4.46 -0.53 -5.60
N ALA A 51 -5.21 -0.96 -6.61
CA ALA A 51 -4.69 -1.83 -7.66
C ALA A 51 -3.58 -1.16 -8.49
N ALA A 52 -3.75 0.10 -8.88
CA ALA A 52 -2.73 0.88 -9.57
C ALA A 52 -1.44 1.00 -8.74
N SER A 53 -1.61 1.15 -7.43
CA SER A 53 -0.50 1.24 -6.50
C SER A 53 0.27 -0.09 -6.35
N GLN A 54 -0.41 -1.25 -6.46
CA GLN A 54 0.26 -2.56 -6.54
C GLN A 54 1.01 -2.73 -7.86
N LEU A 55 0.37 -2.35 -8.96
CA LEU A 55 0.95 -2.45 -10.30
C LEU A 55 2.25 -1.63 -10.40
N LEU A 56 2.24 -0.41 -9.89
CA LEU A 56 3.44 0.43 -9.83
C LEU A 56 4.55 -0.24 -9.02
N GLY A 57 4.21 -0.86 -7.87
CA GLY A 57 5.15 -1.61 -7.06
C GLY A 57 5.80 -2.80 -7.79
N VAL A 58 5.02 -3.50 -8.63
CA VAL A 58 5.51 -4.60 -9.48
C VAL A 58 6.39 -4.07 -10.61
N LEU A 59 5.98 -2.99 -11.29
CA LEU A 59 6.73 -2.38 -12.38
C LEU A 59 8.11 -1.91 -11.91
N LEU A 60 8.17 -1.23 -10.76
CA LEU A 60 9.43 -0.75 -10.18
C LEU A 60 10.31 -1.91 -9.71
N ALA A 61 9.74 -2.99 -9.20
CA ALA A 61 10.51 -4.19 -8.86
C ALA A 61 11.16 -4.84 -10.09
N ARG A 62 10.46 -4.83 -11.24
CA ARG A 62 11.03 -5.32 -12.51
C ARG A 62 12.16 -4.43 -13.02
N LEU A 63 12.03 -3.10 -12.88
CA LEU A 63 13.06 -2.15 -13.30
C LEU A 63 14.30 -2.17 -12.38
N GLY A 64 14.11 -2.35 -11.07
CA GLY A 64 15.20 -2.38 -10.08
C GLY A 64 16.10 -3.61 -10.16
N GLY A 65 15.67 -4.70 -10.80
CA GLY A 65 16.48 -5.91 -10.98
C GLY A 65 17.65 -5.76 -11.98
N ALA A 66 17.70 -4.68 -12.75
CA ALA A 66 18.69 -4.47 -13.81
C ALA A 66 19.92 -3.64 -13.40
N GLY A 67 20.01 -3.16 -12.15
CA GLY A 67 21.06 -2.23 -11.69
C GLY A 67 21.81 -2.67 -10.42
N SER A 68 22.76 -1.86 -9.97
CA SER A 68 23.49 -2.07 -8.72
C SER A 68 22.57 -1.97 -7.48
N ALA A 69 22.96 -2.59 -6.36
CA ALA A 69 22.14 -2.65 -5.15
C ALA A 69 21.73 -1.26 -4.60
N LEU A 70 22.55 -0.21 -4.83
CA LEU A 70 22.21 1.18 -4.49
C LEU A 70 21.15 1.78 -5.42
N ALA A 71 21.24 1.51 -6.72
CA ALA A 71 20.23 1.97 -7.67
C ALA A 71 18.89 1.28 -7.41
N ALA A 72 18.91 -0.01 -7.10
CA ALA A 72 17.73 -0.80 -6.76
C ALA A 72 17.03 -0.29 -5.49
N SER A 73 17.79 0.05 -4.44
CA SER A 73 17.21 0.58 -3.19
C SER A 73 16.64 2.00 -3.37
N GLY A 74 17.30 2.85 -4.17
CA GLY A 74 16.82 4.19 -4.51
C GLY A 74 15.51 4.17 -5.31
N VAL A 75 15.44 3.35 -6.37
CA VAL A 75 14.21 3.18 -7.17
C VAL A 75 13.07 2.65 -6.33
N HIS A 76 13.35 1.73 -5.39
CA HIS A 76 12.31 1.18 -4.53
C HIS A 76 11.79 2.19 -3.50
N GLY A 77 12.69 2.97 -2.88
CA GLY A 77 12.31 4.04 -1.95
C GLY A 77 11.54 5.17 -2.62
N PHE A 78 12.02 5.64 -3.78
CA PHE A 78 11.34 6.67 -4.56
C PHE A 78 9.97 6.19 -5.05
N GLY A 79 9.87 4.91 -5.42
CA GLY A 79 8.63 4.25 -5.77
C GLY A 79 7.56 4.27 -4.69
N MET A 80 7.95 3.94 -3.46
CA MET A 80 7.05 3.96 -2.31
C MET A 80 6.54 5.38 -2.01
N MET A 81 7.42 6.39 -2.08
CA MET A 81 7.02 7.78 -1.86
C MET A 81 6.11 8.30 -2.99
N PHE A 82 6.50 8.05 -4.24
CA PHE A 82 5.72 8.48 -5.41
C PHE A 82 4.32 7.89 -5.40
N ARG A 83 4.17 6.61 -5.01
CA ARG A 83 2.87 5.95 -4.88
C ARG A 83 1.93 6.72 -3.93
N ALA A 84 2.42 7.11 -2.76
CA ALA A 84 1.62 7.87 -1.79
C ALA A 84 1.25 9.26 -2.32
N ILE A 85 2.20 9.96 -2.96
CA ILE A 85 1.99 11.28 -3.55
C ILE A 85 0.96 11.21 -4.69
N ALA A 86 1.08 10.24 -5.60
CA ALA A 86 0.17 10.07 -6.71
C ALA A 86 -1.27 9.85 -6.24
N VAL A 87 -1.47 8.99 -5.23
CA VAL A 87 -2.80 8.76 -4.64
C VAL A 87 -3.31 10.02 -3.96
N MET A 88 -2.47 10.73 -3.21
CA MET A 88 -2.83 11.99 -2.56
C MET A 88 -3.32 13.03 -3.58
N VAL A 89 -2.60 13.20 -4.70
CA VAL A 89 -3.01 14.12 -5.78
C VAL A 89 -4.38 13.74 -6.33
N VAL A 90 -4.64 12.46 -6.60
CA VAL A 90 -5.95 12.01 -7.11
C VAL A 90 -7.05 12.26 -6.09
N VAL A 91 -6.82 11.95 -4.81
CA VAL A 91 -7.82 12.19 -3.75
C VAL A 91 -8.11 13.69 -3.59
N ILE A 92 -7.10 14.56 -3.66
CA ILE A 92 -7.28 16.01 -3.60
C ILE A 92 -8.10 16.51 -4.79
N ALA A 93 -7.76 16.06 -6.01
CA ALA A 93 -8.51 16.42 -7.21
C ALA A 93 -9.98 15.95 -7.12
N LEU A 94 -10.20 14.76 -6.58
CA LEU A 94 -11.54 14.21 -6.36
C LEU A 94 -12.30 15.01 -5.30
N ALA A 95 -11.62 15.45 -4.23
CA ALA A 95 -12.22 16.23 -3.16
C ALA A 95 -12.70 17.60 -3.65
N ALA A 96 -12.03 18.19 -4.65
CA ALA A 96 -12.46 19.43 -5.28
C ALA A 96 -13.79 19.28 -6.06
N SER A 97 -14.08 18.08 -6.58
CA SER A 97 -15.32 17.81 -7.33
C SER A 97 -16.42 17.23 -6.43
N ASP A 98 -16.07 16.29 -5.57
CA ASP A 98 -17.00 15.54 -4.73
C ASP A 98 -16.31 15.06 -3.44
N PRO A 99 -16.40 15.83 -2.34
CA PRO A 99 -15.71 15.52 -1.09
C PRO A 99 -16.11 14.18 -0.48
N ARG A 100 -17.37 13.76 -0.64
CA ARG A 100 -17.87 12.49 -0.09
C ARG A 100 -17.28 11.30 -0.84
N LEU A 101 -17.18 11.42 -2.17
CA LEU A 101 -16.55 10.40 -3.00
C LEU A 101 -15.05 10.29 -2.69
N ALA A 102 -14.37 11.41 -2.52
CA ALA A 102 -12.97 11.47 -2.14
C ALA A 102 -12.70 10.83 -0.78
N LEU A 103 -13.52 11.15 0.23
CA LEU A 103 -13.40 10.55 1.55
C LEU A 103 -13.59 9.03 1.49
N ALA A 104 -14.62 8.56 0.79
CA ALA A 104 -14.87 7.15 0.60
C ALA A 104 -13.69 6.40 -0.06
N ALA A 105 -13.15 6.95 -1.15
CA ALA A 105 -12.01 6.37 -1.85
C ALA A 105 -10.74 6.38 -0.98
N ALA A 106 -10.51 7.48 -0.27
CA ALA A 106 -9.36 7.63 0.63
C ALA A 106 -9.41 6.63 1.79
N LEU A 107 -10.58 6.39 2.37
CA LEU A 107 -10.75 5.41 3.45
C LEU A 107 -10.44 3.99 2.98
N VAL A 108 -10.96 3.58 1.82
CA VAL A 108 -10.70 2.23 1.28
C VAL A 108 -9.23 2.04 0.96
N TYR A 109 -8.61 2.98 0.22
CA TYR A 109 -7.19 2.91 -0.08
C TYR A 109 -6.33 2.95 1.19
N GLY A 110 -6.61 3.89 2.09
CA GLY A 110 -5.86 4.12 3.31
C GLY A 110 -5.85 2.90 4.21
N LEU A 111 -7.02 2.31 4.48
CA LEU A 111 -7.13 1.11 5.30
C LEU A 111 -6.38 -0.08 4.68
N ALA A 112 -6.52 -0.28 3.36
CA ALA A 112 -5.83 -1.36 2.66
C ALA A 112 -4.30 -1.19 2.74
N TYR A 113 -3.81 0.02 2.53
CA TYR A 113 -2.38 0.33 2.63
C TYR A 113 -1.84 0.21 4.06
N THR A 114 -2.61 0.63 5.06
CA THR A 114 -2.22 0.45 6.47
C THR A 114 -2.13 -1.03 6.83
N ALA A 115 -3.07 -1.86 6.38
CA ALA A 115 -3.01 -3.30 6.59
C ALA A 115 -1.76 -3.92 5.92
N GLU A 116 -1.46 -3.52 4.69
CA GLU A 116 -0.20 -3.92 4.01
C GLU A 116 1.03 -3.60 4.84
N LEU A 117 1.12 -2.37 5.38
CA LEU A 117 2.25 -1.95 6.21
C LEU A 117 2.35 -2.77 7.49
N VAL A 118 1.24 -3.02 8.19
CA VAL A 118 1.23 -3.83 9.42
C VAL A 118 1.74 -5.24 9.14
N PHE A 119 1.26 -5.89 8.07
CA PHE A 119 1.71 -7.24 7.72
C PHE A 119 3.15 -7.27 7.21
N ALA A 120 3.59 -6.24 6.49
CA ALA A 120 4.99 -6.10 6.07
C ALA A 120 5.93 -5.97 7.28
N LEU A 121 5.55 -5.15 8.26
CA LEU A 121 6.32 -4.99 9.50
C LEU A 121 6.29 -6.27 10.34
N ALA A 122 5.13 -6.88 10.53
CA ALA A 122 4.99 -8.13 11.29
C ALA A 122 5.81 -9.27 10.67
N SER A 123 5.85 -9.38 9.34
CA SER A 123 6.64 -10.40 8.65
C SER A 123 8.15 -10.12 8.73
N TYR A 124 8.59 -8.86 8.61
CA TYR A 124 10.00 -8.49 8.78
C TYR A 124 10.49 -8.74 10.21
N PHE A 125 9.71 -8.31 11.21
CA PHE A 125 10.10 -8.45 12.62
C PHE A 125 9.82 -9.83 13.22
N GLY A 126 8.99 -10.65 12.57
CA GLY A 126 8.76 -12.05 12.93
C GLY A 126 9.87 -13.00 12.44
N ALA A 127 10.69 -12.59 11.46
CA ALA A 127 11.80 -13.39 10.99
C ALA A 127 12.96 -13.43 12.02
N PRO A 128 13.60 -14.60 12.23
CA PRO A 128 14.74 -14.72 13.13
C PRO A 128 15.89 -13.83 12.64
N ALA A 129 16.53 -13.12 13.57
CA ALA A 129 17.73 -12.35 13.28
C ALA A 129 18.87 -13.29 12.85
N ARG A 130 19.60 -12.91 11.80
CA ARG A 130 20.85 -13.58 11.40
C ARG A 130 22.05 -12.87 12.01
#